data_AF-E8WP72-F1
#
_entry.id   AF-E8WP72-F1
#
_cell.length_a   1.000
_cell.length_b   1.000
_cell.length_c   1.000
_cell.angle_alpha   90.00
_cell.angle_beta   90.00
_cell.angle_gamma   90.00
#
_symmetry.space_group_name_H-M   'P 1'
#
loop_
_entity.id
_entity.type
_entity.pdbx_description
1 polymer ?
#
loop_
_entity_poly.entity_id
_entity_poly.type
_entity_poly.pdbx_seq_one_letter_code
_entity_poly.pdbx_strand_id
1 'polypeptide(L)'
;MTGDFSGENLRVPPPHEGVQVNFCKNVECGHFGQPASPEKQPRGPGARQRPNDGYILGSGGDGFRTRLTCKACQQYSILKSNQAVVEERNRLLAYLQERLAPSHSCPTPECPNHERDVDSHPKEYHRFGETAAGARRYRCKLCSRTFSINGKPTARQRDTHKNKKIYMHLVNKSPFKRICEQAEISPATLYRKIDFLHAQALAFVAHRERQLANLPIKRLYIACDRQEFALNWTNTNDKRNVILKAIASVDNDTGYVFGMHTNFDPSSDLETVTEESLACGDLEKSMPFRRHARLWLHADHARMARTRKHRDNPIQEGALLLDVAERYDEAMKREEIEATDEPEPHTALPPKGVQVHEEYTLYGHFFFLRRLLGNVEKVRFYLDQDSGMRAACFAAYREEILNGRCDAFYVRINKDLTLHQKQRLVKQAEREMDELIAQYPYELSKGSLRLLKILEEMERLETVGRWNDRWLNYPFPDMSEPEKAVCYLTDRGDYDKPHLARLYLKGSLHAVDSYFNQVRTRLSPLQRASRSPSSAGRTWYANQPYNPHLVQKLLDLLRVYRNFCLKSRKDKETPAMRLGLAKAPIDLDEVINFQP
;
A
#
# COMPACT_ATOMS: atom_id res chain seq x y z
N MET A 1 16.57 -3.39 -25.38
CA MET A 1 17.97 -2.95 -25.54
C MET A 1 18.61 -2.90 -24.17
N THR A 2 19.30 -3.97 -23.80
CA THR A 2 20.08 -4.08 -22.56
C THR A 2 21.46 -3.51 -22.85
N GLY A 3 21.61 -2.20 -22.68
CA GLY A 3 22.91 -1.54 -22.69
C GLY A 3 23.59 -1.78 -21.34
N ASP A 4 24.82 -2.25 -21.40
CA ASP A 4 25.70 -2.43 -20.24
C ASP A 4 26.03 -1.04 -19.67
N PHE A 5 25.43 -0.67 -18.54
CA PHE A 5 25.64 0.63 -17.89
C PHE A 5 26.77 0.51 -16.84
N SER A 6 28.01 0.49 -17.30
CA SER A 6 29.17 0.61 -16.43
C SER A 6 29.26 2.03 -15.86
N GLY A 7 28.76 2.24 -14.65
CA GLY A 7 29.29 3.08 -13.55
C GLY A 7 29.75 4.54 -13.73
N GLU A 8 29.88 5.12 -14.93
CA GLU A 8 30.48 6.46 -15.09
C GLU A 8 29.42 7.57 -15.28
N ASN A 9 29.26 8.39 -14.23
CA ASN A 9 28.61 9.72 -14.23
C ASN A 9 27.26 9.83 -14.96
N LEU A 10 26.32 8.95 -14.61
CA LEU A 10 24.92 9.07 -15.05
C LEU A 10 24.27 10.31 -14.46
N ARG A 11 23.47 11.01 -15.28
CA ARG A 11 22.74 12.22 -14.87
C ARG A 11 21.55 11.90 -13.98
N VAL A 12 20.79 10.85 -14.30
CA VAL A 12 19.68 10.32 -13.49
C VAL A 12 19.81 8.79 -13.38
N PRO A 13 19.17 8.14 -12.41
CA PRO A 13 19.19 6.69 -12.31
C PRO A 13 18.72 6.03 -13.61
N PRO A 14 19.46 5.02 -14.11
CA PRO A 14 19.09 4.34 -15.33
C PRO A 14 17.77 3.58 -15.12
N PRO A 15 17.00 3.29 -16.18
CA PRO A 15 15.87 2.38 -16.08
C PRO A 15 16.30 1.02 -15.51
N HIS A 16 15.48 0.42 -14.64
CA HIS A 16 15.77 -0.88 -14.05
C HIS A 16 14.54 -1.78 -14.19
N GLU A 17 14.69 -2.96 -14.79
CA GLU A 17 13.57 -3.87 -15.12
C GLU A 17 12.35 -3.17 -15.77
N GLY A 18 12.59 -2.24 -16.71
CA GLY A 18 11.55 -1.46 -17.38
C GLY A 18 10.93 -0.33 -16.54
N VAL A 19 11.32 -0.17 -15.27
CA VAL A 19 10.89 0.92 -14.40
C VAL A 19 11.77 2.14 -14.63
N GLN A 20 11.11 3.26 -14.91
CA GLN A 20 11.71 4.59 -14.93
C GLN A 20 10.67 5.59 -14.41
N VAL A 21 10.92 6.11 -13.21
CA VAL A 21 9.96 6.96 -12.49
C VAL A 21 10.31 8.45 -12.54
N ASN A 22 11.51 8.79 -13.01
CA ASN A 22 12.05 10.15 -13.01
C ASN A 22 11.59 10.92 -14.27
N PHE A 23 10.38 11.46 -14.21
CA PHE A 23 9.75 12.25 -15.27
C PHE A 23 8.76 13.26 -14.69
N CYS A 24 8.27 14.19 -15.52
CA CYS A 24 7.30 15.20 -15.11
C CYS A 24 5.96 14.57 -14.69
N LYS A 25 5.50 14.84 -13.46
CA LYS A 25 4.22 14.32 -12.94
C LYS A 25 3.02 15.21 -13.25
N ASN A 26 3.18 16.25 -14.06
CA ASN A 26 2.07 17.08 -14.52
C ASN A 26 1.42 16.45 -15.75
N VAL A 27 0.19 15.95 -15.63
CA VAL A 27 -0.53 15.29 -16.75
C VAL A 27 -0.81 16.25 -17.91
N GLU A 28 -0.97 17.55 -17.62
CA GLU A 28 -1.19 18.59 -18.64
C GLU A 28 0.10 19.00 -19.36
N CYS A 29 1.26 18.55 -18.90
CA CYS A 29 2.54 18.88 -19.51
C CYS A 29 2.90 17.89 -20.63
N GLY A 30 3.40 18.41 -21.76
CA GLY A 30 3.90 17.58 -22.85
C GLY A 30 5.05 16.63 -22.47
N HIS A 31 5.74 16.87 -21.35
CA HIS A 31 6.77 15.97 -20.81
C HIS A 31 6.20 14.93 -19.82
N PHE A 32 4.88 14.84 -19.64
CA PHE A 32 4.28 13.78 -18.82
C PHE A 32 4.65 12.41 -19.37
N GLY A 33 5.10 11.52 -18.49
CA GLY A 33 5.50 10.16 -18.88
C GLY A 33 6.79 10.07 -19.71
N GLN A 34 7.45 11.19 -20.03
CA GLN A 34 8.72 11.22 -20.78
C GLN A 34 9.91 11.24 -19.81
N PRO A 35 10.70 10.16 -19.69
CA PRO A 35 11.82 10.12 -18.76
C PRO A 35 12.91 11.15 -19.01
N ALA A 36 13.47 11.67 -17.91
CA ALA A 36 14.76 12.32 -17.97
C ALA A 36 15.84 11.33 -18.45
N SER A 37 16.74 11.78 -19.32
CA SER A 37 17.77 10.92 -19.88
C SER A 37 18.91 10.70 -18.86
N PRO A 38 19.36 9.44 -18.68
CA PRO A 38 20.58 9.12 -17.92
C PRO A 38 21.84 9.73 -18.53
N GLU A 39 21.82 10.04 -19.83
CA GLU A 39 22.96 10.58 -20.57
C GLU A 39 23.17 12.08 -20.30
N LYS A 40 24.43 12.51 -20.46
CA LYS A 40 24.81 13.92 -20.34
C LYS A 40 24.08 14.76 -21.38
N GLN A 41 23.41 15.81 -20.91
CA GLN A 41 22.68 16.74 -21.77
C GLN A 41 23.61 17.85 -22.31
N PRO A 42 23.36 18.39 -23.52
CA PRO A 42 24.16 19.47 -24.10
C PRO A 42 24.30 20.68 -23.16
N ARG A 43 25.54 21.18 -23.00
CA ARG A 43 25.89 22.40 -22.25
C ARG A 43 26.72 23.35 -23.12
N GLY A 44 26.76 24.63 -22.71
CA GLY A 44 27.57 25.67 -23.35
C GLY A 44 26.93 26.35 -24.59
N PRO A 45 27.70 27.15 -25.34
CA PRO A 45 27.24 27.80 -26.57
C PRO A 45 26.64 26.78 -27.56
N GLY A 46 25.54 27.14 -28.23
CA GLY A 46 24.84 26.24 -29.15
C GLY A 46 24.07 25.07 -28.48
N ALA A 47 24.06 24.95 -27.15
CA ALA A 47 23.28 23.90 -26.48
C ALA A 47 21.76 24.02 -26.71
N ARG A 48 21.25 25.25 -26.91
CA ARG A 48 19.83 25.48 -27.23
C ARG A 48 19.40 24.91 -28.59
N GLN A 49 20.34 24.71 -29.51
CA GLN A 49 20.09 24.20 -30.86
C GLN A 49 20.21 22.67 -30.93
N ARG A 50 20.69 22.03 -29.86
CA ARG A 50 20.85 20.57 -29.76
C ARG A 50 19.64 19.96 -29.05
N PRO A 51 19.18 18.76 -29.46
CA PRO A 51 18.13 18.04 -28.74
C PRO A 51 18.50 17.86 -27.27
N ASN A 52 17.56 18.16 -26.36
CA ASN A 52 17.72 17.91 -24.93
C ASN A 52 16.43 17.34 -24.36
N ASP A 53 16.55 16.64 -23.24
CA ASP A 53 15.44 15.94 -22.58
C ASP A 53 14.44 16.85 -21.86
N GLY A 54 14.63 18.18 -21.88
CA GLY A 54 13.68 19.11 -21.28
C GLY A 54 13.77 19.22 -19.75
N TYR A 55 14.81 18.69 -19.10
CA TYR A 55 14.95 18.72 -17.64
C TYR A 55 16.21 19.43 -17.14
N ILE A 56 16.14 19.96 -15.91
CA ILE A 56 17.26 20.57 -15.17
C ILE A 56 17.42 19.82 -13.86
N LEU A 57 18.67 19.54 -13.48
CA LEU A 57 19.00 19.02 -12.16
C LEU A 57 19.47 20.15 -11.25
N GLY A 58 19.08 20.07 -9.98
CA GLY A 58 19.57 20.91 -8.90
C GLY A 58 19.82 20.10 -7.63
N SER A 59 20.57 20.66 -6.69
CA SER A 59 20.66 20.09 -5.35
C SER A 59 19.32 20.24 -4.63
N GLY A 60 18.92 19.20 -3.90
CA GLY A 60 17.91 19.32 -2.85
C GLY A 60 18.44 20.23 -1.72
N GLY A 61 17.52 20.79 -0.93
CA GLY A 61 17.86 21.69 0.19
C GLY A 61 18.69 21.00 1.28
N ASP A 62 18.62 19.67 1.36
CA ASP A 62 19.34 18.85 2.33
C ASP A 62 20.76 18.47 1.92
N GLY A 63 21.15 18.64 0.65
CA GLY A 63 22.49 18.34 0.14
C GLY A 63 22.78 16.88 -0.19
N PHE A 64 21.80 15.98 -0.17
CA PHE A 64 21.97 14.58 -0.62
C PHE A 64 20.84 14.08 -1.52
N ARG A 65 19.71 14.78 -1.56
CA ARG A 65 18.65 14.57 -2.57
C ARG A 65 18.94 15.42 -3.81
N THR A 66 18.46 14.96 -4.97
CA THR A 66 18.63 15.67 -6.24
C THR A 66 17.27 16.07 -6.78
N ARG A 67 17.07 17.36 -7.05
CA ARG A 67 15.86 17.91 -7.64
C ARG A 67 15.89 17.75 -9.16
N LEU A 68 14.78 17.27 -9.73
CA LEU A 68 14.51 17.23 -11.16
C LEU A 68 13.43 18.27 -11.48
N THR A 69 13.75 19.30 -12.28
CA THR A 69 12.81 20.35 -12.68
C THR A 69 12.50 20.23 -14.18
N CYS A 70 11.22 20.19 -14.52
CA CYS A 70 10.74 20.22 -15.90
C CYS A 70 10.84 21.64 -16.48
N LYS A 71 11.52 21.82 -17.63
CA LYS A 71 11.64 23.14 -18.29
C LYS A 71 10.33 23.64 -18.88
N ALA A 72 9.40 22.75 -19.21
CA ALA A 72 8.13 23.11 -19.83
C ALA A 72 7.12 23.68 -18.82
N CYS A 73 6.88 22.98 -17.71
CA CYS A 73 5.88 23.40 -16.71
C CYS A 73 6.48 23.90 -15.39
N GLN A 74 7.81 23.93 -15.25
CA GLN A 74 8.53 24.41 -14.05
C GLN A 74 8.20 23.66 -12.74
N GLN A 75 7.49 22.53 -12.83
CA GLN A 75 7.29 21.64 -11.70
C GLN A 75 8.56 20.84 -11.45
N TYR A 76 8.77 20.48 -10.19
CA TYR A 76 9.91 19.68 -9.77
C TYR A 76 9.47 18.48 -8.94
N SER A 77 10.30 17.44 -8.96
CA SER A 77 10.26 16.31 -8.03
C SER A 77 11.67 16.00 -7.54
N ILE A 78 11.79 15.10 -6.58
CA ILE A 78 13.09 14.56 -6.18
C ILE A 78 13.34 13.27 -6.97
N LEU A 79 14.55 13.12 -7.49
CA LEU A 79 14.96 11.89 -8.17
C LEU A 79 14.87 10.68 -7.24
N LYS A 80 14.31 9.59 -7.74
CA LYS A 80 14.20 8.30 -7.04
C LYS A 80 15.05 7.24 -7.72
N SER A 81 15.61 6.33 -6.92
CA SER A 81 16.31 5.16 -7.44
C SER A 81 15.31 4.19 -8.09
N ASN A 82 15.42 3.97 -9.40
CA ASN A 82 14.56 2.99 -10.09
C ASN A 82 14.80 1.56 -9.58
N GLN A 83 16.05 1.23 -9.25
CA GLN A 83 16.40 -0.06 -8.65
C GLN A 83 15.68 -0.22 -7.31
N ALA A 84 15.71 0.78 -6.45
CA ALA A 84 15.10 0.68 -5.12
C ALA A 84 13.55 0.64 -5.19
N VAL A 85 12.93 1.28 -6.19
CA VAL A 85 11.50 1.09 -6.48
C VAL A 85 11.19 -0.35 -6.88
N VAL A 86 12.03 -0.96 -7.72
CA VAL A 86 11.88 -2.36 -8.16
C VAL A 86 12.08 -3.33 -7.00
N GLU A 87 13.10 -3.13 -6.18
CA GLU A 87 13.34 -3.93 -4.97
C GLU A 87 12.12 -3.89 -4.03
N GLU A 88 11.56 -2.70 -3.81
CA GLU A 88 10.39 -2.54 -2.95
C GLU A 88 9.14 -3.18 -3.57
N ARG A 89 8.89 -2.98 -4.87
CA ARG A 89 7.84 -3.71 -5.60
C ARG A 89 7.99 -5.23 -5.45
N ASN A 90 9.20 -5.75 -5.60
CA ASN A 90 9.48 -7.18 -5.52
C ASN A 90 9.28 -7.72 -4.09
N ARG A 91 9.66 -6.95 -3.06
CA ARG A 91 9.37 -7.27 -1.66
C ARG A 91 7.87 -7.41 -1.42
N LEU A 92 7.06 -6.49 -1.95
CA LEU A 92 5.60 -6.52 -1.80
C LEU A 92 4.96 -7.64 -2.62
N LEU A 93 5.51 -8.00 -3.77
CA LEU A 93 5.06 -9.11 -4.62
C LEU A 93 5.55 -10.49 -4.13
N ALA A 94 6.47 -10.56 -3.16
CA ALA A 94 7.15 -11.81 -2.78
C ALA A 94 6.19 -12.94 -2.39
N TYR A 95 5.03 -12.63 -1.81
CA TYR A 95 4.04 -13.66 -1.46
C TYR A 95 3.34 -14.29 -2.67
N LEU A 96 3.27 -13.58 -3.82
CA LEU A 96 2.67 -14.07 -5.06
C LEU A 96 3.61 -14.94 -5.89
N GLN A 97 4.92 -14.89 -5.60
CA GLN A 97 5.90 -15.73 -6.28
C GLN A 97 5.59 -17.20 -5.98
N GLU A 98 5.56 -18.03 -7.03
CA GLU A 98 5.48 -19.47 -6.87
C GLU A 98 6.69 -19.94 -6.09
N ARG A 99 6.47 -20.30 -4.82
CA ARG A 99 7.44 -21.12 -4.12
C ARG A 99 7.44 -22.45 -4.84
N LEU A 100 8.55 -22.77 -5.50
CA LEU A 100 8.81 -24.13 -5.94
C LEU A 100 8.46 -25.03 -4.76
N ALA A 101 7.49 -25.93 -4.95
CA ALA A 101 7.17 -26.91 -3.92
C ALA A 101 8.49 -27.59 -3.56
N PRO A 102 8.80 -27.78 -2.26
CA PRO A 102 10.04 -28.45 -1.89
C PRO A 102 10.09 -29.78 -2.61
N SER A 103 11.09 -29.96 -3.50
CA SER A 103 11.29 -31.19 -4.25
C SER A 103 11.23 -32.36 -3.29
N HIS A 104 10.23 -33.21 -3.51
CA HIS A 104 9.96 -34.39 -2.75
C HIS A 104 10.67 -35.56 -3.45
N SER A 105 12.00 -35.55 -3.39
CA SER A 105 12.86 -36.52 -4.07
C SER A 105 13.53 -37.50 -3.10
N CYS A 106 14.38 -38.39 -3.62
CA CYS A 106 15.17 -39.28 -2.79
C CYS A 106 16.08 -38.47 -1.86
N PRO A 107 16.14 -38.72 -0.54
CA PRO A 107 16.95 -37.93 0.39
C PRO A 107 18.46 -38.22 0.31
N THR A 108 18.90 -39.13 -0.56
CA THR A 108 20.31 -39.51 -0.72
C THR A 108 20.94 -38.64 -1.81
N PRO A 109 21.84 -37.68 -1.47
CA PRO A 109 22.39 -36.72 -2.43
C PRO A 109 23.08 -37.37 -3.64
N GLU A 110 23.71 -38.52 -3.45
CA GLU A 110 24.47 -39.24 -4.48
C GLU A 110 23.56 -40.08 -5.40
N CYS A 111 22.26 -40.15 -5.11
CA CYS A 111 21.30 -40.92 -5.89
C CYS A 111 20.80 -40.10 -7.08
N PRO A 112 20.81 -40.63 -8.32
CA PRO A 112 20.17 -39.99 -9.48
C PRO A 112 18.71 -39.56 -9.26
N ASN A 113 17.99 -40.24 -8.37
CA ASN A 113 16.62 -39.91 -7.99
C ASN A 113 16.53 -38.79 -6.94
N HIS A 114 17.63 -38.10 -6.60
CA HIS A 114 17.64 -36.92 -5.71
C HIS A 114 17.16 -35.65 -6.41
N GLU A 115 17.36 -35.55 -7.72
CA GLU A 115 16.92 -34.40 -8.53
C GLU A 115 15.57 -34.65 -9.22
N ARG A 116 15.01 -35.85 -9.05
CA ARG A 116 13.75 -36.27 -9.64
C ARG A 116 12.68 -36.23 -8.56
N ASP A 117 11.63 -35.45 -8.76
CA ASP A 117 10.57 -35.29 -7.76
C ASP A 117 9.53 -36.42 -7.87
N VAL A 118 8.96 -36.88 -6.75
CA VAL A 118 8.00 -38.00 -6.74
C VAL A 118 6.73 -37.74 -7.55
N ASP A 119 6.29 -36.49 -7.68
CA ASP A 119 5.05 -36.13 -8.38
C ASP A 119 5.31 -36.02 -9.89
N SER A 120 6.50 -35.53 -10.29
CA SER A 120 6.91 -35.48 -11.70
C SER A 120 7.43 -36.82 -12.26
N HIS A 121 8.05 -37.65 -11.41
CA HIS A 121 8.67 -38.94 -11.78
C HIS A 121 8.11 -40.11 -10.95
N PRO A 122 6.77 -40.33 -10.92
CA PRO A 122 6.15 -41.29 -10.00
C PRO A 122 6.61 -42.74 -10.24
N LYS A 123 7.05 -43.06 -11.46
CA LYS A 123 7.54 -44.40 -11.82
C LYS A 123 8.82 -44.78 -11.09
N GLU A 124 9.58 -43.82 -10.59
CA GLU A 124 10.87 -44.02 -9.92
C GLU A 124 10.75 -44.30 -8.41
N TYR A 125 9.54 -44.20 -7.89
CA TYR A 125 9.24 -44.41 -6.48
C TYR A 125 8.13 -45.43 -6.30
N HIS A 126 8.11 -46.06 -5.13
CA HIS A 126 7.05 -46.94 -4.70
C HIS A 126 6.42 -46.38 -3.43
N ARG A 127 5.12 -46.02 -3.49
CA ARG A 127 4.34 -45.59 -2.32
C ARG A 127 3.84 -46.84 -1.59
N PHE A 128 4.14 -46.97 -0.30
CA PHE A 128 3.88 -48.22 0.46
C PHE A 128 3.15 -48.04 1.80
N GLY A 129 2.54 -46.87 2.02
CA GLY A 129 1.67 -46.65 3.18
C GLY A 129 1.77 -45.22 3.72
N GLU A 130 1.26 -45.02 4.93
CA GLU A 130 1.26 -43.74 5.62
C GLU A 130 1.79 -43.90 7.06
N THR A 131 2.40 -42.85 7.61
CA THR A 131 2.73 -42.80 9.05
C THR A 131 1.47 -42.60 9.88
N ALA A 132 1.54 -42.82 11.20
CA ALA A 132 0.44 -42.49 12.11
C ALA A 132 0.01 -41.00 12.05
N ALA A 133 0.91 -40.11 11.61
CA ALA A 133 0.63 -38.69 11.38
C ALA A 133 0.02 -38.38 9.99
N GLY A 134 -0.18 -39.39 9.14
CA GLY A 134 -0.70 -39.26 7.78
C GLY A 134 0.36 -38.85 6.73
N ALA A 135 1.65 -39.03 7.03
CA ALA A 135 2.73 -38.79 6.06
C ALA A 135 2.78 -39.93 5.05
N ARG A 136 2.70 -39.63 3.75
CA ARG A 136 2.83 -40.64 2.68
C ARG A 136 4.26 -41.17 2.64
N ARG A 137 4.44 -42.49 2.71
CA ARG A 137 5.74 -43.15 2.67
C ARG A 137 6.11 -43.58 1.25
N TYR A 138 7.32 -43.19 0.83
CA TYR A 138 7.90 -43.50 -0.47
C TYR A 138 9.19 -44.29 -0.30
N ARG A 139 9.44 -45.23 -1.20
CA ARG A 139 10.70 -45.93 -1.36
C ARG A 139 11.27 -45.59 -2.74
N CYS A 140 12.51 -45.11 -2.79
CA CYS A 140 13.23 -44.95 -4.05
C CYS A 140 13.46 -46.31 -4.70
N LYS A 141 13.14 -46.50 -5.98
CA LYS A 141 13.38 -47.79 -6.67
C LYS A 141 14.85 -48.02 -7.03
N LEU A 142 15.68 -46.97 -7.03
CA LEU A 142 17.10 -47.07 -7.35
C LEU A 142 17.95 -47.45 -6.13
N CYS A 143 17.92 -46.64 -5.07
CA CYS A 143 18.73 -46.87 -3.86
C CYS A 143 17.96 -47.56 -2.71
N SER A 144 16.70 -47.91 -2.92
CA SER A 144 15.81 -48.48 -1.90
C SER A 144 15.56 -47.63 -0.63
N ARG A 145 16.10 -46.40 -0.56
CA ARG A 145 15.92 -45.52 0.60
C ARG A 145 14.45 -45.12 0.74
N THR A 146 13.95 -45.19 1.97
CA THR A 146 12.58 -44.79 2.31
C THR A 146 12.56 -43.40 2.91
N PHE A 147 11.55 -42.60 2.56
CA PHE A 147 11.29 -41.29 3.13
C PHE A 147 9.79 -41.04 3.24
N SER A 148 9.39 -40.02 3.99
CA SER A 148 7.99 -39.69 4.22
C SER A 148 7.73 -38.24 3.84
N ILE A 149 6.66 -38.01 3.08
CA ILE A 149 6.21 -36.68 2.68
C ILE A 149 4.94 -36.37 3.47
N ASN A 150 5.00 -35.30 4.26
CA ASN A 150 3.83 -34.78 4.94
C ASN A 150 3.11 -33.78 4.05
N GLY A 151 1.93 -34.13 3.56
CA GLY A 151 1.08 -33.18 2.83
C GLY A 151 0.47 -32.12 3.75
N LYS A 152 0.27 -32.42 5.04
CA LYS A 152 -0.41 -31.51 5.99
C LYS A 152 0.55 -30.39 6.46
N PRO A 153 0.21 -29.09 6.25
CA PRO A 153 0.99 -27.96 6.78
C PRO A 153 1.14 -28.00 8.31
N THR A 154 0.17 -28.61 8.98
CA THR A 154 0.07 -28.73 10.43
C THR A 154 0.86 -29.90 11.02
N ALA A 155 1.51 -30.76 10.21
CA ALA A 155 2.09 -32.03 10.66
C ALA A 155 3.15 -31.91 11.76
N ARG A 156 3.83 -30.76 11.87
CA ARG A 156 4.87 -30.51 12.89
C ARG A 156 4.32 -29.81 14.15
N GLN A 157 3.01 -29.58 14.24
CA GLN A 157 2.38 -28.94 15.38
C GLN A 157 1.64 -29.96 16.24
N ARG A 158 1.79 -29.83 17.57
CA ARG A 158 1.07 -30.67 18.54
C ARG A 158 -0.37 -30.19 18.74
N ASP A 159 -0.58 -28.88 18.89
CA ASP A 159 -1.89 -28.28 19.21
C ASP A 159 -2.57 -27.66 17.98
N THR A 160 -2.86 -28.46 16.96
CA THR A 160 -3.46 -27.98 15.69
C THR A 160 -4.89 -27.46 15.87
N HIS A 161 -5.68 -28.11 16.72
CA HIS A 161 -7.06 -27.74 17.04
C HIS A 161 -7.20 -26.31 17.60
N LYS A 162 -6.13 -25.75 18.18
CA LYS A 162 -6.13 -24.38 18.72
C LYS A 162 -5.98 -23.30 17.62
N ASN A 163 -5.56 -23.66 16.41
CA ASN A 163 -5.21 -22.70 15.36
C ASN A 163 -6.40 -21.83 14.92
N LYS A 164 -7.57 -22.42 14.69
CA LYS A 164 -8.80 -21.68 14.33
C LYS A 164 -9.19 -20.69 15.41
N LYS A 165 -9.20 -21.13 16.67
CA LYS A 165 -9.50 -20.29 17.83
C LYS A 165 -8.52 -19.12 17.93
N ILE A 166 -7.22 -19.37 17.80
CA ILE A 166 -6.19 -18.33 17.89
C ILE A 166 -6.30 -17.32 16.74
N TYR A 167 -6.47 -17.78 15.50
CA TYR A 167 -6.71 -16.88 14.37
C TYR A 167 -7.94 -16.02 14.65
N MET A 168 -9.07 -16.61 15.04
CA MET A 168 -10.28 -15.87 15.35
C MET A 168 -10.06 -14.81 16.44
N HIS A 169 -9.31 -15.12 17.51
CA HIS A 169 -8.99 -14.14 18.54
C HIS A 169 -8.11 -12.98 18.04
N LEU A 170 -7.12 -13.27 17.19
CA LEU A 170 -6.23 -12.26 16.60
C LEU A 170 -7.00 -11.20 15.80
N VAL A 171 -8.09 -11.60 15.12
CA VAL A 171 -8.92 -10.71 14.26
C VAL A 171 -10.23 -10.27 14.92
N ASN A 172 -10.41 -10.49 16.23
CA ASN A 172 -11.59 -10.07 17.00
C ASN A 172 -11.21 -9.44 18.35
N LYS A 173 -10.31 -8.46 18.31
CA LYS A 173 -9.99 -7.53 19.40
C LYS A 173 -9.54 -8.19 20.70
N SER A 174 -8.93 -9.38 20.63
CA SER A 174 -8.40 -10.06 21.81
C SER A 174 -6.95 -9.62 22.08
N PRO A 175 -6.63 -9.02 23.24
CA PRO A 175 -5.24 -8.75 23.62
C PRO A 175 -4.45 -10.05 23.73
N PHE A 176 -3.17 -10.06 23.36
CA PHE A 176 -2.35 -11.28 23.31
C PHE A 176 -2.32 -12.08 24.61
N LYS A 177 -2.26 -11.39 25.76
CA LYS A 177 -2.34 -12.03 27.07
C LYS A 177 -3.63 -12.83 27.24
N ARG A 178 -4.78 -12.27 26.81
CA ARG A 178 -6.07 -12.96 26.82
C ARG A 178 -6.12 -14.13 25.85
N ILE A 179 -5.47 -14.02 24.69
CA ILE A 179 -5.36 -15.15 23.74
C ILE A 179 -4.60 -16.31 24.39
N CYS A 180 -3.47 -16.02 25.06
CA CYS A 180 -2.69 -17.02 25.77
C CYS A 180 -3.49 -17.70 26.89
N GLU A 181 -4.22 -16.92 27.70
CA GLU A 181 -5.11 -17.43 28.76
C GLU A 181 -6.20 -18.33 28.18
N GLN A 182 -6.94 -17.85 27.17
CA GLN A 182 -8.08 -18.58 26.59
C GLN A 182 -7.68 -19.81 25.78
N ALA A 183 -6.51 -19.78 25.13
CA ALA A 183 -6.00 -20.91 24.37
C ALA A 183 -5.10 -21.82 25.21
N GLU A 184 -4.82 -21.49 26.47
CA GLU A 184 -3.92 -22.23 27.37
C GLU A 184 -2.57 -22.50 26.68
N ILE A 185 -1.91 -21.43 26.25
CA ILE A 185 -0.59 -21.48 25.60
C ILE A 185 0.35 -20.41 26.16
N SER A 186 1.65 -20.66 26.05
CA SER A 186 2.65 -19.64 26.37
C SER A 186 2.72 -18.54 25.29
N PRO A 187 3.20 -17.33 25.63
CA PRO A 187 3.44 -16.27 24.64
C PRO A 187 4.35 -16.70 23.48
N ALA A 188 5.41 -17.47 23.76
CA ALA A 188 6.30 -17.99 22.71
C ALA A 188 5.56 -18.91 21.73
N THR A 189 4.63 -19.73 22.22
CA THR A 189 3.76 -20.56 21.37
C THR A 189 2.80 -19.70 20.54
N LEU A 190 2.25 -18.61 21.10
CA LEU A 190 1.40 -17.69 20.35
C LEU A 190 2.16 -17.08 19.16
N TYR A 191 3.37 -16.57 19.36
CA TYR A 191 4.18 -16.01 18.26
C TYR A 191 4.46 -17.04 17.17
N ARG A 192 4.91 -18.25 17.51
CA ARG A 192 5.11 -19.33 16.53
C ARG A 192 3.83 -19.67 15.75
N LYS A 193 2.67 -19.61 16.42
CA LYS A 193 1.37 -19.82 15.77
C LYS A 193 1.00 -18.65 14.85
N ILE A 194 1.28 -17.40 15.24
CA ILE A 194 1.09 -16.23 14.35
C ILE A 194 1.93 -16.40 13.08
N ASP A 195 3.20 -16.82 13.21
CA ASP A 195 4.08 -17.03 12.06
C ASP A 195 3.53 -18.09 11.11
N PHE A 196 3.08 -19.23 11.65
CA PHE A 196 2.45 -20.28 10.88
C PHE A 196 1.15 -19.82 10.20
N LEU A 197 0.24 -19.19 10.95
CA LEU A 197 -1.03 -18.71 10.43
C LEU A 197 -0.83 -17.67 9.33
N HIS A 198 0.14 -16.78 9.50
CA HIS A 198 0.51 -15.78 8.51
C HIS A 198 1.03 -16.42 7.23
N ALA A 199 1.94 -17.40 7.34
CA ALA A 199 2.44 -18.13 6.19
C ALA A 199 1.32 -18.86 5.42
N GLN A 200 0.39 -19.50 6.12
CA GLN A 200 -0.77 -20.17 5.52
C GLN A 200 -1.74 -19.18 4.85
N ALA A 201 -2.04 -18.06 5.51
CA ALA A 201 -2.88 -17.01 4.95
C ALA A 201 -2.28 -16.41 3.68
N LEU A 202 -0.97 -16.16 3.67
CA LEU A 202 -0.24 -15.68 2.49
C LEU A 202 -0.24 -16.72 1.36
N ALA A 203 -0.02 -18.00 1.65
CA ALA A 203 -0.07 -19.07 0.64
C ALA A 203 -1.47 -19.18 0.01
N PHE A 204 -2.51 -19.17 0.84
CA PHE A 204 -3.91 -19.21 0.41
C PHE A 204 -4.25 -18.02 -0.48
N VAL A 205 -3.97 -16.79 -0.02
CA VAL A 205 -4.34 -15.58 -0.76
C VAL A 205 -3.51 -15.45 -2.04
N ALA A 206 -2.25 -15.88 -2.04
CA ALA A 206 -1.43 -15.90 -3.25
C ALA A 206 -2.02 -16.81 -4.34
N HIS A 207 -2.51 -17.99 -3.96
CA HIS A 207 -3.20 -18.88 -4.90
C HIS A 207 -4.47 -18.24 -5.48
N ARG A 208 -5.27 -17.56 -4.64
CA ARG A 208 -6.49 -16.87 -5.09
C ARG A 208 -6.18 -15.67 -5.98
N GLU A 209 -5.27 -14.80 -5.55
CA GLU A 209 -4.96 -13.54 -6.23
C GLU A 209 -4.21 -13.75 -7.55
N ARG A 210 -3.48 -14.86 -7.72
CA ARG A 210 -2.96 -15.25 -9.05
C ARG A 210 -4.07 -15.45 -10.09
N GLN A 211 -5.29 -15.81 -9.66
CA GLN A 211 -6.44 -15.94 -10.56
C GLN A 211 -7.05 -14.59 -10.96
N LEU A 212 -6.67 -13.47 -10.33
CA LEU A 212 -7.17 -12.14 -10.72
C LEU A 212 -6.91 -11.87 -12.20
N ALA A 213 -5.75 -12.27 -12.71
CA ALA A 213 -5.36 -12.12 -14.12
C ALA A 213 -6.33 -12.79 -15.10
N ASN A 214 -7.10 -13.79 -14.64
CA ASN A 214 -8.04 -14.56 -15.46
C ASN A 214 -9.49 -14.06 -15.35
N LEU A 215 -9.77 -13.11 -14.45
CA LEU A 215 -11.13 -12.58 -14.28
C LEU A 215 -11.43 -11.48 -15.31
N PRO A 216 -12.58 -11.50 -15.99
CA PRO A 216 -12.96 -10.43 -16.92
C PRO A 216 -13.50 -9.20 -16.16
N ILE A 217 -12.59 -8.41 -15.59
CA ILE A 217 -12.94 -7.22 -14.81
C ILE A 217 -12.90 -5.97 -15.69
N LYS A 218 -14.08 -5.40 -15.96
CA LYS A 218 -14.18 -4.18 -16.79
C LYS A 218 -13.67 -2.94 -16.05
N ARG A 219 -14.08 -2.75 -14.80
CA ARG A 219 -13.79 -1.52 -14.06
C ARG A 219 -13.57 -1.80 -12.58
N LEU A 220 -12.59 -1.10 -12.00
CA LEU A 220 -12.38 -1.02 -10.56
C LEU A 220 -12.32 0.44 -10.11
N TYR A 221 -12.79 0.69 -8.88
CA TYR A 221 -12.81 2.01 -8.26
C TYR A 221 -12.07 1.93 -6.94
N ILE A 222 -10.76 2.16 -6.95
CA ILE A 222 -9.88 1.84 -5.84
C ILE A 222 -9.65 3.08 -4.99
N ALA A 223 -10.11 3.05 -3.75
CA ALA A 223 -9.77 4.01 -2.73
C ALA A 223 -8.41 3.67 -2.11
N CYS A 224 -7.50 4.65 -2.09
CA CYS A 224 -6.17 4.54 -1.49
C CYS A 224 -6.00 5.58 -0.40
N ASP A 225 -5.60 5.13 0.77
CA ASP A 225 -5.27 5.99 1.92
C ASP A 225 -4.19 5.29 2.76
N ARG A 226 -3.62 6.00 3.72
CA ARG A 226 -2.55 5.53 4.60
C ARG A 226 -2.96 5.60 6.06
N GLN A 227 -2.34 4.74 6.85
CA GLN A 227 -2.50 4.70 8.30
C GLN A 227 -1.15 4.53 8.98
N GLU A 228 -0.99 5.22 10.10
CA GLU A 228 0.18 5.12 10.96
C GLU A 228 -0.04 4.12 12.11
N PHE A 229 1.01 3.42 12.47
CA PHE A 229 1.09 2.49 13.59
C PHE A 229 2.29 2.86 14.46
N ALA A 230 2.02 3.24 15.70
CA ALA A 230 3.06 3.39 16.70
C ALA A 230 3.43 2.03 17.30
N LEU A 231 4.70 1.86 17.61
CA LEU A 231 5.24 0.73 18.35
C LEU A 231 5.92 1.19 19.63
N ASN A 232 5.92 0.30 20.61
CA ASN A 232 6.59 0.54 21.88
C ASN A 232 8.11 0.45 21.73
N TRP A 233 8.82 1.32 22.45
CA TRP A 233 10.26 1.23 22.62
C TRP A 233 10.64 0.00 23.45
N THR A 234 11.78 -0.59 23.13
CA THR A 234 12.36 -1.73 23.86
C THR A 234 13.36 -1.29 24.92
N ASN A 235 13.91 -0.08 24.82
CA ASN A 235 14.92 0.46 25.72
C ASN A 235 14.31 1.55 26.62
N THR A 236 14.40 1.40 27.94
CA THR A 236 13.88 2.40 28.89
C THR A 236 14.66 3.72 28.89
N ASN A 237 15.91 3.69 28.42
CA ASN A 237 16.76 4.88 28.29
C ASN A 237 16.47 5.66 27.00
N ASP A 238 15.88 5.01 25.99
CA ASP A 238 15.44 5.64 24.75
C ASP A 238 13.94 5.41 24.54
N LYS A 239 13.13 6.36 25.02
CA LYS A 239 11.66 6.29 24.98
C LYS A 239 11.06 6.81 23.67
N ARG A 240 11.82 6.82 22.57
CA ARG A 240 11.30 7.20 21.25
C ARG A 240 10.50 6.05 20.65
N ASN A 241 9.32 6.35 20.11
CA ASN A 241 8.48 5.35 19.46
C ASN A 241 8.97 5.07 18.02
N VAL A 242 8.76 3.85 17.53
CA VAL A 242 8.89 3.58 16.10
C VAL A 242 7.52 3.82 15.47
N ILE A 243 7.47 4.63 14.41
CA ILE A 243 6.22 4.91 13.67
C ILE A 243 6.32 4.27 12.31
N LEU A 244 5.48 3.26 12.06
CA LEU A 244 5.33 2.66 10.74
C LEU A 244 4.13 3.27 10.04
N LYS A 245 4.26 3.46 8.73
CA LYS A 245 3.18 3.88 7.86
C LYS A 245 2.79 2.73 6.96
N ALA A 246 1.50 2.58 6.70
CA ALA A 246 0.99 1.58 5.79
C ALA A 246 -0.01 2.17 4.81
N ILE A 247 0.18 1.86 3.52
CA ILE A 247 -0.78 2.20 2.46
C ILE A 247 -1.73 1.02 2.24
N ALA A 248 -3.02 1.33 2.16
CA ALA A 248 -4.07 0.40 1.77
C ALA A 248 -4.70 0.79 0.44
N SER A 249 -5.13 -0.22 -0.32
CA SER A 249 -5.92 -0.06 -1.54
C SER A 249 -7.13 -0.96 -1.50
N VAL A 250 -8.32 -0.36 -1.56
CA VAL A 250 -9.60 -1.06 -1.39
C VAL A 250 -10.56 -0.66 -2.50
N ASP A 251 -11.18 -1.63 -3.16
CA ASP A 251 -12.21 -1.34 -4.14
C ASP A 251 -13.50 -0.85 -3.48
N ASN A 252 -14.04 0.27 -3.96
CA ASN A 252 -15.24 0.93 -3.43
C ASN A 252 -16.51 0.14 -3.67
N ASP A 253 -16.59 -0.63 -4.76
CA ASP A 253 -17.80 -1.37 -5.13
C ASP A 253 -17.86 -2.72 -4.38
N THR A 254 -16.76 -3.47 -4.33
CA THR A 254 -16.71 -4.82 -3.73
C THR A 254 -16.26 -4.82 -2.26
N GLY A 255 -15.50 -3.81 -1.84
CA GLY A 255 -14.83 -3.73 -0.54
C GLY A 255 -13.58 -4.60 -0.42
N TYR A 256 -13.08 -5.16 -1.53
CA TYR A 256 -11.92 -6.05 -1.57
C TYR A 256 -10.64 -5.25 -1.33
N VAL A 257 -9.83 -5.70 -0.38
CA VAL A 257 -8.56 -5.07 -0.03
C VAL A 257 -7.45 -5.73 -0.85
N PHE A 258 -6.93 -5.05 -1.86
CA PHE A 258 -5.85 -5.56 -2.73
C PHE A 258 -4.48 -5.53 -2.06
N GLY A 259 -4.24 -4.57 -1.18
CA GLY A 259 -2.95 -4.41 -0.50
C GLY A 259 -3.10 -3.64 0.80
N MET A 260 -2.24 -3.96 1.77
CA MET A 260 -2.05 -3.25 3.03
C MET A 260 -0.58 -3.42 3.43
N HIS A 261 0.27 -2.47 3.05
CA HIS A 261 1.72 -2.64 3.06
C HIS A 261 2.39 -1.62 3.96
N THR A 262 3.09 -2.08 5.00
CA THR A 262 3.91 -1.23 5.87
C THR A 262 5.24 -0.87 5.23
N ASN A 263 5.76 0.32 5.52
CA ASN A 263 7.10 0.78 5.14
C ASN A 263 8.21 0.13 6.00
N PHE A 264 8.21 -1.19 6.09
CA PHE A 264 9.11 -1.97 6.93
C PHE A 264 9.56 -3.24 6.23
N ASP A 265 10.86 -3.46 6.18
CA ASP A 265 11.51 -4.65 5.63
C ASP A 265 12.00 -5.57 6.77
N PRO A 266 11.36 -6.73 6.97
CA PRO A 266 11.78 -7.69 7.99
C PRO A 266 12.95 -8.59 7.57
N SER A 267 13.33 -8.58 6.30
CA SER A 267 14.35 -9.47 5.74
C SER A 267 15.76 -8.85 5.76
N SER A 268 15.85 -7.54 5.93
CA SER A 268 17.10 -6.80 6.05
C SER A 268 17.45 -6.55 7.52
N ASP A 269 18.72 -6.30 7.80
CA ASP A 269 19.21 -5.92 9.12
C ASP A 269 19.91 -4.55 9.05
N LEU A 270 19.64 -3.67 10.01
CA LEU A 270 20.09 -2.27 9.94
C LEU A 270 21.60 -2.13 10.12
N GLU A 271 22.21 -2.93 10.98
CA GLU A 271 23.66 -2.92 11.19
C GLU A 271 24.35 -3.41 9.92
N THR A 272 23.91 -4.55 9.38
CA THR A 272 24.41 -5.11 8.12
C THR A 272 24.29 -4.13 6.95
N VAL A 273 23.10 -3.54 6.76
CA VAL A 273 22.86 -2.55 5.68
C VAL A 273 23.74 -1.30 5.86
N THR A 274 24.00 -0.89 7.10
CA THR A 274 24.89 0.25 7.38
C THR A 274 26.33 -0.07 7.01
N GLU A 275 26.83 -1.26 7.36
CA GLU A 275 28.16 -1.73 6.97
C GLU A 275 28.32 -1.83 5.44
N GLU A 276 27.33 -2.42 4.75
CA GLU A 276 27.30 -2.51 3.29
C GLU A 276 27.28 -1.12 2.64
N SER A 277 26.48 -0.19 3.19
CA SER A 277 26.39 1.20 2.72
C SER A 277 27.71 1.95 2.86
N LEU A 278 28.43 1.74 3.96
CA LEU A 278 29.77 2.31 4.17
C LEU A 278 30.78 1.71 3.19
N ALA A 279 30.79 0.38 3.04
CA ALA A 279 31.72 -0.32 2.17
C ALA A 279 31.56 0.06 0.68
N CYS A 280 30.33 0.32 0.23
CA CYS A 280 30.06 0.72 -1.15
C CYS A 280 30.03 2.24 -1.40
N GLY A 281 30.34 3.05 -0.38
CA GLY A 281 30.38 4.52 -0.47
C GLY A 281 29.02 5.18 -0.69
N ASP A 282 27.92 4.58 -0.23
CA ASP A 282 26.57 5.12 -0.46
C ASP A 282 26.38 6.52 0.15
N LEU A 283 27.03 6.79 1.29
CA LEU A 283 26.93 8.11 1.95
C LEU A 283 27.59 9.24 1.15
N GLU A 284 28.50 8.91 0.22
CA GLU A 284 29.18 9.85 -0.68
C GLU A 284 28.37 10.12 -1.95
N LYS A 285 27.40 9.25 -2.26
CA LYS A 285 26.50 9.38 -3.40
C LYS A 285 25.23 10.14 -3.00
N SER A 286 24.66 10.88 -3.95
CA SER A 286 23.30 11.37 -3.78
C SER A 286 22.33 10.19 -3.70
N MET A 287 21.31 10.30 -2.85
CA MET A 287 20.31 9.27 -2.53
C MET A 287 19.83 8.42 -3.72
N PRO A 288 19.43 8.98 -4.88
CA PRO A 288 18.93 8.19 -6.00
C PRO A 288 19.93 7.20 -6.63
N PHE A 289 21.24 7.32 -6.36
CA PHE A 289 22.27 6.41 -6.87
C PHE A 289 22.84 5.47 -5.80
N ARG A 290 22.29 5.48 -4.59
CA ARG A 290 22.70 4.57 -3.51
C ARG A 290 22.22 3.16 -3.79
N ARG A 291 23.00 2.16 -3.36
CA ARG A 291 22.59 0.75 -3.34
C ARG A 291 21.39 0.55 -2.42
N HIS A 292 21.41 1.15 -1.22
CA HIS A 292 20.35 1.03 -0.22
C HIS A 292 19.40 2.23 -0.20
N ALA A 293 19.14 2.87 -1.35
CA ALA A 293 18.38 4.12 -1.44
C ALA A 293 16.96 4.07 -0.84
N ARG A 294 16.30 2.91 -0.79
CA ARG A 294 14.96 2.78 -0.20
C ARG A 294 14.96 2.67 1.33
N LEU A 295 16.10 2.45 1.96
CA LEU A 295 16.20 2.13 3.39
C LEU A 295 16.65 3.34 4.20
N TRP A 296 16.03 3.57 5.34
CA TRP A 296 16.49 4.56 6.30
C TRP A 296 17.78 4.08 6.98
N LEU A 297 18.87 4.83 6.80
CA LEU A 297 20.14 4.62 7.51
C LEU A 297 20.20 5.47 8.79
N HIS A 298 21.04 5.06 9.76
CA HIS A 298 21.28 5.84 10.97
C HIS A 298 21.75 7.28 10.67
N ALA A 299 22.64 7.44 9.68
CA ALA A 299 23.16 8.74 9.26
C ALA A 299 22.07 9.66 8.70
N ASP A 300 21.20 9.13 7.83
CA ASP A 300 20.09 9.89 7.24
C ASP A 300 19.05 10.27 8.31
N HIS A 301 18.71 9.31 9.18
CA HIS A 301 17.75 9.55 10.27
C HIS A 301 18.25 10.62 11.26
N ALA A 302 19.54 10.61 11.60
CA ALA A 302 20.14 11.61 12.48
C ALA A 302 20.21 13.00 11.83
N ARG A 303 20.53 13.08 10.52
CA ARG A 303 20.61 14.33 9.76
C ARG A 303 19.27 15.05 9.65
N MET A 304 18.18 14.29 9.58
CA MET A 304 16.83 14.81 9.32
C MET A 304 16.01 15.15 10.55
N ALA A 305 16.44 14.77 11.76
CA ALA A 305 15.75 15.06 13.02
C ALA A 305 15.79 16.58 13.36
N ARG A 306 15.05 17.39 12.61
CA ARG A 306 14.85 18.83 12.84
C ARG A 306 13.45 19.08 13.40
N THR A 307 13.32 20.16 14.16
CA THR A 307 12.06 20.58 14.77
C THR A 307 11.06 21.00 13.69
N ARG A 308 10.10 20.13 13.36
CA ARG A 308 8.86 20.56 12.71
C ARG A 308 7.72 20.45 13.71
N LYS A 309 6.92 21.51 13.81
CA LYS A 309 5.61 21.47 14.46
C LYS A 309 4.58 21.17 13.38
N HIS A 310 4.00 19.97 13.40
CA HIS A 310 2.73 19.75 12.71
C HIS A 310 1.64 20.52 13.47
N ARG A 311 0.82 21.31 12.78
CA ARG A 311 -0.38 21.92 13.38
C ARG A 311 -1.54 20.95 13.16
N ASP A 312 -1.88 20.18 14.19
CA ASP A 312 -3.13 19.40 14.22
C ASP A 312 -4.28 20.26 14.73
N ASN A 313 -4.62 21.33 14.02
CA ASN A 313 -5.85 22.04 14.30
C ASN A 313 -7.02 21.31 13.61
N PRO A 314 -8.14 21.08 14.30
CA PRO A 314 -9.30 20.45 13.69
C PRO A 314 -9.87 21.35 12.58
N ILE A 315 -10.24 20.72 11.45
CA ILE A 315 -10.86 21.41 10.33
C ILE A 315 -12.23 21.96 10.76
N GLN A 316 -12.38 23.28 10.72
CA GLN A 316 -13.65 23.92 11.04
C GLN A 316 -14.69 23.61 9.96
N GLU A 317 -15.97 23.60 10.34
CA GLU A 317 -17.09 23.42 9.41
C GLU A 317 -17.07 24.54 8.35
N GLY A 318 -17.25 24.16 7.09
CA GLY A 318 -17.18 25.04 5.92
C GLY A 318 -15.75 25.38 5.46
N ALA A 319 -14.71 24.95 6.18
CA ALA A 319 -13.31 25.31 5.88
C ALA A 319 -12.54 24.24 5.09
N LEU A 320 -13.22 23.25 4.49
CA LEU A 320 -12.56 22.12 3.83
C LEU A 320 -11.61 22.54 2.69
N LEU A 321 -12.02 23.49 1.83
CA LEU A 321 -11.15 23.95 0.74
C LEU A 321 -9.98 24.82 1.21
N LEU A 322 -10.12 25.49 2.37
CA LEU A 322 -9.01 26.17 3.02
C LEU A 322 -7.97 25.15 3.52
N ASP A 323 -8.41 24.06 4.18
CA ASP A 323 -7.53 22.95 4.57
C ASP A 323 -6.84 22.31 3.34
N VAL A 324 -7.56 22.14 2.23
CA VAL A 324 -6.97 21.67 0.96
C VAL A 324 -5.83 22.58 0.51
N ALA A 325 -6.01 23.91 0.57
CA ALA A 325 -4.98 24.88 0.21
C ALA A 325 -3.78 24.81 1.18
N GLU A 326 -4.02 24.76 2.48
CA GLU A 326 -2.99 24.65 3.52
C GLU A 326 -2.13 23.39 3.31
N ARG A 327 -2.74 22.26 2.93
CA ARG A 327 -2.00 21.01 2.64
C ARG A 327 -1.06 21.13 1.44
N TYR A 328 -1.45 21.87 0.41
CA TYR A 328 -0.55 22.15 -0.70
C TYR A 328 0.63 23.01 -0.25
N ASP A 329 0.38 24.05 0.56
CA ASP A 329 1.43 24.90 1.10
C ASP A 329 2.39 24.13 2.02
N GLU A 330 1.87 23.21 2.83
CA GLU A 330 2.67 22.31 3.66
C GLU A 330 3.55 21.38 2.84
N ALA A 331 2.99 20.73 1.81
CA ALA A 331 3.74 19.87 0.91
C ALA A 331 4.87 20.65 0.21
N MET A 332 4.62 21.89 -0.22
CA MET A 332 5.62 22.75 -0.86
C MET A 332 6.77 23.18 0.07
N LYS A 333 6.54 23.18 1.39
CA LYS A 333 7.57 23.51 2.39
C LYS A 333 8.49 22.32 2.69
N ARG A 334 8.12 21.10 2.28
CA ARG A 334 8.95 19.89 2.49
C ARG A 334 10.14 19.91 1.55
N GLU A 335 11.30 19.47 2.04
CA GLU A 335 12.48 19.26 1.21
C GLU A 335 12.26 18.09 0.25
N GLU A 336 11.62 17.03 0.74
CA GLU A 336 11.08 15.92 -0.04
C GLU A 336 9.55 16.02 -0.11
N ILE A 337 9.04 16.45 -1.27
CA ILE A 337 7.61 16.70 -1.47
C ILE A 337 6.78 15.41 -1.46
N GLU A 338 7.36 14.27 -1.83
CA GLU A 338 6.66 12.97 -1.97
C GLU A 338 6.70 12.12 -0.70
N ALA A 339 7.41 12.56 0.34
CA ALA A 339 7.54 11.84 1.60
C ALA A 339 6.94 12.63 2.75
N THR A 340 6.40 11.89 3.73
CA THR A 340 5.90 12.51 4.97
C THR A 340 6.41 11.79 6.21
N ASP A 341 7.25 10.78 6.07
CA ASP A 341 7.87 10.00 7.14
C ASP A 341 9.23 10.56 7.57
N GLU A 342 9.45 11.86 7.35
CA GLU A 342 10.67 12.51 7.81
C GLU A 342 10.81 12.36 9.34
N PRO A 343 11.98 11.94 9.85
CA PRO A 343 12.21 11.69 11.26
C PRO A 343 11.84 12.85 12.16
N GLU A 344 11.12 12.56 13.24
CA GLU A 344 10.79 13.52 14.29
C GLU A 344 11.68 13.31 15.52
N PRO A 345 11.88 14.32 16.39
CA PRO A 345 12.73 14.21 17.58
C PRO A 345 12.32 13.10 18.58
N HIS A 346 11.09 12.60 18.47
CA HIS A 346 10.54 11.56 19.34
C HIS A 346 10.36 10.21 18.63
N THR A 347 10.82 10.08 17.37
CA THR A 347 10.79 8.82 16.63
C THR A 347 12.15 8.16 16.57
N ALA A 348 12.17 6.83 16.51
CA ALA A 348 13.37 6.03 16.35
C ALA A 348 13.19 5.01 15.21
N LEU A 349 14.32 4.55 14.68
CA LEU A 349 14.36 3.41 13.77
C LEU A 349 14.02 2.10 14.51
N PRO A 350 13.45 1.12 13.82
CA PRO A 350 13.14 -0.18 14.39
C PRO A 350 14.41 -0.91 14.89
N PRO A 351 14.35 -1.60 16.05
CA PRO A 351 15.50 -2.34 16.60
C PRO A 351 15.77 -3.68 15.88
N LYS A 352 14.86 -4.12 15.00
CA LYS A 352 14.98 -5.32 14.17
C LYS A 352 14.33 -5.03 12.83
N GLY A 353 14.92 -5.53 11.75
CA GLY A 353 14.51 -5.14 10.41
C GLY A 353 14.96 -3.73 10.06
N VAL A 354 14.54 -3.23 8.91
CA VAL A 354 14.86 -1.88 8.45
C VAL A 354 13.60 -1.15 8.03
N GLN A 355 13.53 0.15 8.36
CA GLN A 355 12.44 0.99 7.90
C GLN A 355 12.70 1.43 6.46
N VAL A 356 11.68 1.29 5.61
CA VAL A 356 11.71 1.75 4.23
C VAL A 356 11.21 3.19 4.20
N HIS A 357 11.85 4.05 3.41
CA HIS A 357 11.34 5.36 3.05
C HIS A 357 9.92 5.24 2.51
N GLU A 358 8.97 6.02 3.06
CA GLU A 358 7.54 5.92 2.76
C GLU A 358 7.27 6.03 1.26
N GLU A 359 7.94 6.96 0.57
CA GLU A 359 7.73 7.13 -0.87
C GLU A 359 8.05 5.85 -1.64
N TYR A 360 9.13 5.13 -1.32
CA TYR A 360 9.46 3.90 -2.04
C TYR A 360 8.40 2.83 -1.80
N THR A 361 7.82 2.79 -0.60
CA THR A 361 6.67 1.92 -0.29
C THR A 361 5.45 2.31 -1.12
N LEU A 362 5.17 3.61 -1.31
CA LEU A 362 4.08 4.09 -2.19
C LEU A 362 4.32 3.67 -3.64
N TYR A 363 5.51 3.95 -4.20
CA TYR A 363 5.87 3.53 -5.56
C TYR A 363 5.78 2.01 -5.73
N GLY A 364 6.37 1.25 -4.81
CA GLY A 364 6.29 -0.20 -4.77
C GLY A 364 4.84 -0.70 -4.72
N HIS A 365 3.98 -0.07 -3.93
CA HIS A 365 2.56 -0.41 -3.81
C HIS A 365 1.79 -0.19 -5.12
N PHE A 366 1.97 0.95 -5.80
CA PHE A 366 1.28 1.19 -7.07
C PHE A 366 1.82 0.31 -8.21
N PHE A 367 3.12 0.01 -8.25
CA PHE A 367 3.65 -0.99 -9.19
C PHE A 367 3.17 -2.42 -8.86
N PHE A 368 3.01 -2.75 -7.58
CA PHE A 368 2.35 -3.98 -7.14
C PHE A 368 0.91 -4.05 -7.67
N LEU A 369 0.11 -2.99 -7.51
CA LEU A 369 -1.25 -2.94 -8.04
C LEU A 369 -1.27 -3.06 -9.56
N ARG A 370 -0.36 -2.39 -10.27
CA ARG A 370 -0.26 -2.51 -11.73
C ARG A 370 0.01 -3.95 -12.16
N ARG A 371 0.87 -4.68 -11.43
CA ARG A 371 1.12 -6.10 -11.69
C ARG A 371 -0.11 -6.97 -11.42
N LEU A 372 -0.84 -6.68 -10.34
CA LEU A 372 -2.00 -7.45 -9.89
C LEU A 372 -3.25 -7.23 -10.77
N LEU A 373 -3.42 -6.01 -11.27
CA LEU A 373 -4.61 -5.53 -11.98
C LEU A 373 -4.39 -5.41 -13.50
N GLY A 374 -3.34 -6.05 -14.03
CA GLY A 374 -2.93 -5.87 -15.43
C GLY A 374 -3.96 -6.30 -16.47
N ASN A 375 -4.94 -7.13 -16.09
CA ASN A 375 -6.04 -7.60 -16.92
C ASN A 375 -7.31 -6.73 -16.84
N VAL A 376 -7.34 -5.74 -15.94
CA VAL A 376 -8.51 -4.87 -15.77
C VAL A 376 -8.58 -3.88 -16.92
N GLU A 377 -9.74 -3.75 -17.58
CA GLU A 377 -9.86 -2.86 -18.75
C GLU A 377 -9.62 -1.39 -18.38
N LYS A 378 -10.16 -0.95 -17.23
CA LYS A 378 -9.98 0.42 -16.71
C LYS A 378 -9.96 0.47 -15.18
N VAL A 379 -8.94 1.10 -14.62
CA VAL A 379 -8.82 1.32 -13.16
C VAL A 379 -9.03 2.80 -12.84
N ARG A 380 -9.78 3.10 -11.79
CA ARG A 380 -9.97 4.48 -11.33
C ARG A 380 -9.56 4.58 -9.87
N PHE A 381 -8.60 5.44 -9.58
CA PHE A 381 -8.10 5.65 -8.24
C PHE A 381 -8.75 6.87 -7.58
N TYR A 382 -9.14 6.71 -6.32
CA TYR A 382 -9.54 7.79 -5.42
C TYR A 382 -8.50 7.83 -4.29
N LEU A 383 -7.66 8.85 -4.31
CA LEU A 383 -6.51 9.00 -3.42
C LEU A 383 -6.83 10.04 -2.35
N ASP A 384 -6.36 9.87 -1.11
CA ASP A 384 -6.26 11.02 -0.19
C ASP A 384 -5.34 12.11 -0.80
N GLN A 385 -5.48 13.35 -0.33
CA GLN A 385 -4.69 14.48 -0.82
C GLN A 385 -3.22 14.37 -0.37
N ASP A 386 -2.45 13.54 -1.07
CA ASP A 386 -1.06 13.24 -0.79
C ASP A 386 -0.22 13.23 -2.08
N SER A 387 0.80 14.09 -2.11
CA SER A 387 1.71 14.26 -3.25
C SER A 387 2.51 12.99 -3.56
N GLY A 388 2.89 12.21 -2.55
CA GLY A 388 3.56 10.93 -2.72
C GLY A 388 2.66 9.89 -3.39
N MET A 389 1.40 9.80 -2.96
CA MET A 389 0.42 8.91 -3.58
C MET A 389 0.16 9.28 -5.04
N ARG A 390 -0.03 10.57 -5.34
CA ARG A 390 -0.19 11.05 -6.72
C ARG A 390 1.03 10.72 -7.58
N ALA A 391 2.24 11.03 -7.11
CA ALA A 391 3.46 10.79 -7.86
C ALA A 391 3.69 9.30 -8.14
N ALA A 392 3.48 8.44 -7.13
CA ALA A 392 3.60 6.99 -7.24
C ALA A 392 2.54 6.38 -8.18
N CYS A 393 1.27 6.80 -8.06
CA CYS A 393 0.20 6.38 -8.95
C CYS A 393 0.51 6.73 -10.41
N PHE A 394 0.90 7.98 -10.66
CA PHE A 394 1.25 8.45 -12.00
C PHE A 394 2.49 7.76 -12.56
N ALA A 395 3.47 7.44 -11.71
CA ALA A 395 4.65 6.70 -12.11
C ALA A 395 4.34 5.28 -12.56
N ALA A 396 3.52 4.56 -11.79
CA ALA A 396 3.15 3.19 -12.09
C ALA A 396 2.25 3.12 -13.33
N TYR A 397 1.20 3.94 -13.39
CA TYR A 397 0.13 3.88 -14.41
C TYR A 397 0.30 4.88 -15.55
N ARG A 398 1.51 5.41 -15.80
CA ARG A 398 1.73 6.47 -16.82
C ARG A 398 1.16 6.10 -18.19
N GLU A 399 1.34 4.85 -18.62
CA GLU A 399 0.92 4.35 -19.94
C GLU A 399 -0.59 4.16 -19.97
N GLU A 400 -1.17 3.67 -18.89
CA GLU A 400 -2.60 3.52 -18.74
C GLU A 400 -3.30 4.88 -18.68
N ILE A 401 -2.74 5.88 -18.01
CA ILE A 401 -3.23 7.27 -18.01
C ILE A 401 -3.17 7.85 -19.43
N LEU A 402 -2.03 7.71 -20.12
CA LEU A 402 -1.83 8.17 -21.51
C LEU A 402 -2.68 7.43 -22.54
N ASN A 403 -3.23 6.27 -22.21
CA ASN A 403 -4.16 5.52 -23.07
C ASN A 403 -5.62 5.58 -22.59
N GLY A 404 -5.93 6.38 -21.55
CA GLY A 404 -7.30 6.48 -21.03
C GLY A 404 -7.80 5.19 -20.36
N ARG A 405 -6.90 4.32 -19.90
CA ARG A 405 -7.19 3.10 -19.12
C ARG A 405 -7.00 3.29 -17.61
N CYS A 406 -6.50 4.43 -17.17
CA CYS A 406 -6.40 4.78 -15.75
C CYS A 406 -6.84 6.22 -15.51
N ASP A 407 -7.72 6.43 -14.53
CA ASP A 407 -8.08 7.75 -14.02
C ASP A 407 -7.64 7.88 -12.56
N ALA A 408 -7.25 9.07 -12.13
CA ALA A 408 -6.99 9.34 -10.71
C ALA A 408 -7.69 10.61 -10.23
N PHE A 409 -8.21 10.54 -9.02
CA PHE A 409 -8.89 11.63 -8.33
C PHE A 409 -8.28 11.81 -6.94
N TYR A 410 -8.18 13.05 -6.47
CA TYR A 410 -8.09 13.29 -5.04
C TYR A 410 -9.49 13.33 -4.42
N VAL A 411 -9.57 12.87 -3.18
CA VAL A 411 -10.74 12.99 -2.32
C VAL A 411 -10.26 13.51 -0.97
N ARG A 412 -10.84 14.62 -0.51
CA ARG A 412 -10.59 15.19 0.81
C ARG A 412 -11.89 15.16 1.61
N ILE A 413 -11.82 14.76 2.88
CA ILE A 413 -12.98 14.65 3.77
C ILE A 413 -12.69 15.36 5.09
N ASN A 414 -13.64 16.16 5.58
CA ASN A 414 -13.56 16.70 6.94
C ASN A 414 -13.90 15.59 7.96
N LYS A 415 -12.87 15.03 8.59
CA LYS A 415 -13.00 13.97 9.60
C LYS A 415 -13.18 14.51 11.03
N ASP A 416 -13.11 15.83 11.23
CA ASP A 416 -13.05 16.48 12.56
C ASP A 416 -14.40 17.01 13.06
N LEU A 417 -15.46 16.93 12.25
CA LEU A 417 -16.80 17.35 12.65
C LEU A 417 -17.38 16.48 13.77
N THR A 418 -18.09 17.13 14.70
CA THR A 418 -18.83 16.44 15.77
C THR A 418 -20.06 15.71 15.23
N LEU A 419 -20.59 14.74 15.99
CA LEU A 419 -21.78 13.98 15.59
C LEU A 419 -22.99 14.89 15.28
N HIS A 420 -23.20 15.94 16.09
CA HIS A 420 -24.28 16.90 15.89
C HIS A 420 -24.13 17.72 14.61
N GLN A 421 -22.92 18.18 14.30
CA GLN A 421 -22.63 18.88 13.03
C GLN A 421 -22.90 17.98 11.83
N LYS A 422 -22.43 16.73 11.86
CA LYS A 422 -22.69 15.76 10.79
C LYS A 422 -24.19 15.53 10.57
N GLN A 423 -24.94 15.28 11.64
CA GLN A 423 -26.39 15.09 11.56
C GLN A 423 -27.13 16.34 11.03
N ARG A 424 -26.65 17.53 11.38
CA ARG A 424 -27.20 18.79 10.87
C ARG A 424 -26.97 18.92 9.36
N LEU A 425 -25.75 18.71 8.89
CA LEU A 425 -25.41 18.78 7.46
C LEU A 425 -26.20 17.77 6.63
N VAL A 426 -26.34 16.53 7.10
CA VAL A 426 -27.15 15.51 6.41
C VAL A 426 -28.62 15.93 6.32
N LYS A 427 -29.22 16.38 7.42
CA LYS A 427 -30.61 16.84 7.42
C LYS A 427 -30.83 18.07 6.56
N GLN A 428 -29.85 18.97 6.51
CA GLN A 428 -29.91 20.14 5.65
C GLN A 428 -29.89 19.72 4.18
N ALA A 429 -28.96 18.85 3.78
CA ALA A 429 -28.89 18.37 2.40
C ALA A 429 -30.13 17.56 1.99
N GLU A 430 -30.73 16.78 2.92
CA GLU A 430 -32.00 16.10 2.67
C GLU A 430 -33.13 17.10 2.35
N ARG A 431 -33.23 18.19 3.12
CA ARG A 431 -34.22 19.26 2.87
C ARG A 431 -33.99 19.98 1.55
N GLU A 432 -32.75 20.37 1.27
CA GLU A 432 -32.38 21.02 0.00
C GLU A 432 -32.71 20.13 -1.21
N MET A 433 -32.51 18.81 -1.07
CA MET A 433 -32.89 17.84 -2.10
C MET A 433 -34.40 17.72 -2.27
N ASP A 434 -35.18 17.72 -1.18
CA ASP A 434 -36.65 17.69 -1.23
C ASP A 434 -37.22 18.97 -1.87
N GLU A 435 -36.65 20.14 -1.54
CA GLU A 435 -36.98 21.42 -2.17
C GLU A 435 -36.65 21.42 -3.67
N LEU A 436 -35.50 20.85 -4.04
CA LEU A 436 -35.11 20.71 -5.45
C LEU A 436 -36.08 19.79 -6.19
N ILE A 437 -36.50 18.67 -5.60
CA ILE A 437 -37.50 17.76 -6.17
C ILE A 437 -38.80 18.51 -6.47
N ALA A 438 -39.26 19.37 -5.55
CA ALA A 438 -40.50 20.13 -5.71
C ALA A 438 -40.48 21.16 -6.86
N GLN A 439 -39.29 21.58 -7.33
CA GLN A 439 -39.15 22.54 -8.42
C GLN A 439 -39.30 21.90 -9.81
N TYR A 440 -39.17 20.58 -9.94
CA TYR A 440 -39.30 19.91 -11.23
C TYR A 440 -40.75 19.47 -11.48
N PRO A 441 -41.34 19.80 -12.63
CA PRO A 441 -42.74 19.50 -12.94
C PRO A 441 -43.01 18.00 -13.25
N TYR A 442 -41.98 17.15 -13.22
CA TYR A 442 -42.05 15.72 -13.48
C TYR A 442 -41.20 14.95 -12.47
N GLU A 443 -41.59 13.70 -12.20
CA GLU A 443 -40.92 12.85 -11.21
C GLU A 443 -39.53 12.42 -11.71
N LEU A 444 -38.49 12.99 -11.09
CA LEU A 444 -37.10 12.61 -11.35
C LEU A 444 -36.62 11.58 -10.32
N SER A 445 -35.86 10.59 -10.80
CA SER A 445 -35.19 9.67 -9.88
C SER A 445 -34.14 10.41 -9.02
N LYS A 446 -33.94 9.96 -7.78
CA LYS A 446 -32.87 10.51 -6.90
C LYS A 446 -31.49 10.48 -7.58
N GLY A 447 -31.21 9.47 -8.40
CA GLY A 447 -29.96 9.39 -9.15
C GLY A 447 -29.82 10.48 -10.21
N SER A 448 -30.91 10.79 -10.93
CA SER A 448 -30.94 11.85 -11.93
C SER A 448 -30.75 13.23 -11.30
N LEU A 449 -31.39 13.49 -10.16
CA LEU A 449 -31.23 14.75 -9.43
C LEU A 449 -29.80 14.93 -8.91
N ARG A 450 -29.21 13.86 -8.35
CA ARG A 450 -27.82 13.88 -7.93
C ARG A 450 -26.88 14.18 -9.09
N LEU A 451 -27.16 13.65 -10.28
CA LEU A 451 -26.39 13.93 -11.48
C LEU A 451 -26.50 15.40 -11.91
N LEU A 452 -27.72 15.96 -11.96
CA LEU A 452 -27.96 17.37 -12.29
C LEU A 452 -27.23 18.31 -11.33
N LYS A 453 -27.35 18.05 -10.02
CA LYS A 453 -26.70 18.88 -9.01
C LYS A 453 -25.16 18.81 -9.10
N ILE A 454 -24.58 17.65 -9.44
CA ILE A 454 -23.13 17.58 -9.71
C ILE A 454 -22.76 18.33 -10.98
N LEU A 455 -23.58 18.28 -12.03
CA LEU A 455 -23.33 19.07 -13.25
C LEU A 455 -23.30 20.57 -12.94
N GLU A 456 -24.18 21.06 -12.07
CA GLU A 456 -24.14 22.44 -11.59
C GLU A 456 -22.87 22.76 -10.80
N GLU A 457 -22.47 21.91 -9.86
CA GLU A 457 -21.24 22.10 -9.07
C GLU A 457 -19.97 22.00 -9.95
N MET A 458 -20.01 21.25 -11.05
CA MET A 458 -18.90 21.20 -12.02
C MET A 458 -18.70 22.51 -12.78
N GLU A 459 -19.71 23.38 -12.87
CA GLU A 459 -19.53 24.74 -13.42
C GLU A 459 -18.90 25.70 -12.39
N ARG A 460 -18.78 25.28 -11.13
CA ARG A 460 -18.29 26.06 -9.99
C ARG A 460 -17.00 25.50 -9.39
N LEU A 461 -16.23 24.73 -10.16
CA LEU A 461 -14.98 24.14 -9.68
C LEU A 461 -14.03 25.22 -9.18
N GLU A 462 -13.49 25.02 -7.99
CA GLU A 462 -12.53 25.92 -7.38
C GLU A 462 -11.10 25.46 -7.68
N THR A 463 -10.27 26.37 -8.18
CA THR A 463 -8.86 26.09 -8.47
C THR A 463 -8.03 26.31 -7.22
N VAL A 464 -7.38 25.26 -6.72
CA VAL A 464 -6.62 25.31 -5.46
C VAL A 464 -5.21 24.76 -5.64
N GLY A 465 -4.24 25.44 -5.03
CA GLY A 465 -2.84 25.01 -4.98
C GLY A 465 -2.03 25.30 -6.25
N ARG A 466 -0.71 25.05 -6.18
CA ARG A 466 0.24 25.36 -7.27
C ARG A 466 -0.02 24.64 -8.58
N TRP A 467 -0.68 23.48 -8.53
CA TRP A 467 -0.98 22.67 -9.71
C TRP A 467 -2.29 23.06 -10.39
N ASN A 468 -2.96 24.12 -9.93
CA ASN A 468 -4.28 24.53 -10.40
C ASN A 468 -5.29 23.37 -10.39
N ASP A 469 -5.21 22.53 -9.37
CA ASP A 469 -6.08 21.37 -9.22
C ASP A 469 -7.52 21.87 -8.99
N ARG A 470 -8.47 21.38 -9.80
CA ARG A 470 -9.86 21.85 -9.83
C ARG A 470 -10.75 20.98 -8.93
N TRP A 471 -11.18 21.55 -7.82
CA TRP A 471 -11.95 20.86 -6.78
C TRP A 471 -13.44 21.10 -6.92
N LEU A 472 -14.20 20.01 -6.86
CA LEU A 472 -15.65 20.01 -6.70
C LEU A 472 -15.98 19.88 -5.21
N ASN A 473 -16.75 20.82 -4.68
CA ASN A 473 -17.35 20.67 -3.35
C ASN A 473 -18.54 19.70 -3.46
N TYR A 474 -18.48 18.57 -2.76
CA TYR A 474 -19.43 17.49 -2.94
C TYR A 474 -20.74 17.77 -2.17
N PRO A 475 -21.89 17.90 -2.85
CA PRO A 475 -23.11 18.44 -2.26
C PRO A 475 -23.94 17.41 -1.47
N PHE A 476 -23.51 16.15 -1.39
CA PHE A 476 -24.29 15.09 -0.71
C PHE A 476 -23.56 14.56 0.52
N PRO A 477 -23.61 15.29 1.66
CA PRO A 477 -22.97 14.85 2.89
C PRO A 477 -23.59 13.54 3.39
N ASP A 478 -22.76 12.70 4.03
CA ASP A 478 -23.23 11.58 4.82
C ASP A 478 -22.49 11.48 6.16
N MET A 479 -22.92 10.55 7.03
CA MET A 479 -22.34 10.43 8.39
C MET A 479 -20.85 10.06 8.40
N SER A 480 -20.35 9.44 7.32
CA SER A 480 -18.95 9.05 7.15
C SER A 480 -18.13 10.12 6.42
N GLU A 481 -18.72 10.78 5.43
CA GLU A 481 -18.10 11.82 4.58
C GLU A 481 -18.95 13.11 4.62
N PRO A 482 -18.97 13.83 5.77
CA PRO A 482 -19.92 14.92 6.02
C PRO A 482 -19.57 16.23 5.30
N GLU A 483 -18.29 16.48 5.04
CA GLU A 483 -17.86 17.46 4.05
C GLU A 483 -16.82 16.77 3.21
N LYS A 484 -16.98 16.83 1.89
CA LYS A 484 -16.11 16.15 0.95
C LYS A 484 -15.82 17.04 -0.24
N ALA A 485 -14.58 17.03 -0.69
CA ALA A 485 -14.17 17.65 -1.94
C ALA A 485 -13.48 16.61 -2.82
N VAL A 486 -13.68 16.70 -4.14
CA VAL A 486 -13.14 15.75 -5.12
C VAL A 486 -12.46 16.52 -6.25
N CYS A 487 -11.25 16.13 -6.62
CA CYS A 487 -10.49 16.74 -7.72
C CYS A 487 -10.08 15.69 -8.74
N TYR A 488 -10.37 15.92 -10.03
CA TYR A 488 -9.94 15.03 -11.10
C TYR A 488 -8.52 15.38 -11.55
N LEU A 489 -7.56 14.47 -11.36
CA LEU A 489 -6.13 14.74 -11.53
C LEU A 489 -5.58 14.38 -12.91
N THR A 490 -6.30 13.53 -13.63
CA THR A 490 -5.89 13.01 -14.94
C THR A 490 -6.92 13.38 -16.00
N ASP A 491 -7.45 14.60 -15.92
CA ASP A 491 -8.39 15.13 -16.90
C ASP A 491 -7.70 15.31 -18.25
N ARG A 492 -8.30 14.72 -19.28
CA ARG A 492 -7.83 14.78 -20.66
C ARG A 492 -8.82 15.44 -21.60
N GLY A 493 -9.98 15.89 -21.09
CA GLY A 493 -11.08 16.36 -21.92
C GLY A 493 -11.70 15.28 -22.81
N ASP A 494 -11.52 14.00 -22.48
CA ASP A 494 -11.99 12.85 -23.25
C ASP A 494 -13.40 12.36 -22.82
N TYR A 495 -13.98 12.96 -21.78
CA TYR A 495 -15.30 12.63 -21.28
C TYR A 495 -16.34 13.71 -21.55
N ASP A 496 -17.57 13.26 -21.84
CA ASP A 496 -18.73 14.14 -21.78
C ASP A 496 -19.04 14.55 -20.32
N LYS A 497 -19.70 15.71 -20.15
CA LYS A 497 -20.05 16.23 -18.82
C LYS A 497 -20.86 15.23 -17.99
N PRO A 498 -21.89 14.53 -18.52
CA PRO A 498 -22.64 13.54 -17.76
C PRO A 498 -21.80 12.35 -17.26
N HIS A 499 -20.82 11.88 -18.05
CA HIS A 499 -19.90 10.83 -17.64
C HIS A 499 -19.01 11.30 -16.50
N LEU A 500 -18.40 12.48 -16.65
CA LEU A 500 -17.55 13.06 -15.62
C LEU A 500 -18.32 13.28 -14.31
N ALA A 501 -19.56 13.77 -14.37
CA ALA A 501 -20.44 13.90 -13.21
C ALA A 501 -20.68 12.56 -12.49
N ARG A 502 -20.85 11.45 -13.23
CA ARG A 502 -20.92 10.10 -12.62
C ARG A 502 -19.63 9.67 -11.94
N LEU A 503 -18.46 10.15 -12.40
CA LEU A 503 -17.18 9.87 -11.75
C LEU A 503 -17.02 10.64 -10.44
N TYR A 504 -17.44 11.91 -10.42
CA TYR A 504 -17.52 12.71 -9.19
C TYR A 504 -18.46 12.08 -8.16
N LEU A 505 -19.62 11.56 -8.59
CA LEU A 505 -20.55 10.81 -7.73
C LEU A 505 -19.94 9.57 -7.09
N LYS A 506 -18.95 8.95 -7.75
CA LYS A 506 -18.22 7.78 -7.23
C LYS A 506 -17.01 8.14 -6.36
N GLY A 507 -16.66 9.43 -6.24
CA GLY A 507 -15.56 9.91 -5.42
C GLY A 507 -15.76 9.65 -3.94
N SER A 508 -15.00 8.70 -3.38
CA SER A 508 -15.12 8.29 -1.99
C SER A 508 -13.86 7.57 -1.50
N LEU A 509 -13.53 7.77 -0.22
CA LEU A 509 -12.53 6.99 0.53
C LEU A 509 -13.20 6.03 1.55
N HIS A 510 -14.52 5.95 1.55
CA HIS A 510 -15.29 5.18 2.52
C HIS A 510 -14.85 3.71 2.62
N ALA A 511 -14.50 3.04 1.52
CA ALA A 511 -14.10 1.64 1.57
C ALA A 511 -12.78 1.41 2.31
N VAL A 512 -11.78 2.28 2.08
CA VAL A 512 -10.50 2.22 2.79
C VAL A 512 -10.63 2.70 4.24
N ASP A 513 -11.41 3.76 4.50
CA ASP A 513 -11.71 4.23 5.86
C ASP A 513 -12.45 3.18 6.69
N SER A 514 -13.40 2.48 6.08
CA SER A 514 -14.12 1.35 6.70
C SER A 514 -13.17 0.19 7.02
N TYR A 515 -12.20 -0.09 6.14
CA TYR A 515 -11.16 -1.07 6.40
C TYR A 515 -10.24 -0.65 7.55
N PHE A 516 -9.77 0.59 7.59
CA PHE A 516 -8.99 1.14 8.69
C PHE A 516 -9.74 1.12 10.02
N ASN A 517 -11.05 1.42 10.01
CA ASN A 517 -11.88 1.26 11.19
C ASN A 517 -11.93 -0.22 11.66
N GLN A 518 -12.00 -1.18 10.73
CA GLN A 518 -11.91 -2.60 11.08
C GLN A 518 -10.54 -2.96 11.65
N VAL A 519 -9.42 -2.47 11.09
CA VAL A 519 -8.08 -2.63 11.67
C VAL A 519 -8.08 -2.18 13.13
N ARG A 520 -8.55 -0.96 13.40
CA ARG A 520 -8.57 -0.36 14.74
C ARG A 520 -9.49 -1.11 15.71
N THR A 521 -10.63 -1.60 15.25
CA THR A 521 -11.63 -2.25 16.10
C THR A 521 -11.40 -3.75 16.28
N ARG A 522 -10.64 -4.40 15.39
CA ARG A 522 -10.39 -5.85 15.40
C ARG A 522 -8.97 -6.24 15.80
N LEU A 523 -7.96 -5.42 15.54
CA LEU A 523 -6.58 -5.74 15.89
C LEU A 523 -6.20 -5.00 17.16
N SER A 524 -6.31 -5.68 18.31
CA SER A 524 -6.01 -5.07 19.61
C SER A 524 -4.64 -4.37 19.67
N PRO A 525 -3.56 -4.92 19.08
CA PRO A 525 -2.25 -4.27 19.08
C PRO A 525 -2.15 -3.03 18.19
N LEU A 526 -3.05 -2.86 17.23
CA LEU A 526 -3.02 -1.81 16.21
C LEU A 526 -4.14 -0.77 16.41
N GLN A 527 -4.67 -0.69 17.62
CA GLN A 527 -5.57 0.40 18.03
C GLN A 527 -4.83 1.73 17.95
N ARG A 528 -5.60 2.80 17.67
CA ARG A 528 -5.03 4.14 17.60
C ARG A 528 -4.40 4.50 18.95
N ALA A 529 -3.14 4.89 18.90
CA ALA A 529 -2.43 5.49 20.00
C ALA A 529 -3.22 6.70 20.55
N SER A 530 -3.60 6.68 21.82
CA SER A 530 -4.10 7.89 22.50
C SER A 530 -2.92 8.84 22.70
N ARG A 531 -2.93 10.00 22.04
CA ARG A 531 -1.92 11.03 22.25
C ARG A 531 -2.20 11.73 23.58
N SER A 532 -1.24 11.68 24.51
CA SER A 532 -1.26 12.51 25.70
C SER A 532 -0.34 13.72 25.51
N PRO A 533 -0.86 14.97 25.59
CA PRO A 533 -0.03 16.18 25.51
C PRO A 533 1.13 16.18 26.51
N SER A 534 0.96 15.55 27.67
CA SER A 534 1.96 15.47 28.74
C SER A 534 3.18 14.58 28.42
N SER A 535 3.13 13.78 27.34
CA SER A 535 4.17 12.81 27.01
C SER A 535 5.13 13.25 25.90
N ALA A 536 4.92 14.43 25.30
CA ALA A 536 5.75 14.97 24.20
C ALA A 536 6.01 13.96 23.06
N GLY A 537 5.00 13.12 22.74
CA GLY A 537 5.10 12.09 21.70
C GLY A 537 5.78 10.79 22.12
N ARG A 538 6.27 10.68 23.36
CA ARG A 538 6.94 9.49 23.92
C ARG A 538 5.99 8.74 24.85
N THR A 539 5.06 7.99 24.28
CA THR A 539 4.01 7.28 25.04
C THR A 539 4.16 5.77 24.96
N TRP A 540 4.07 5.10 26.12
CA TRP A 540 4.03 3.63 26.18
C TRP A 540 2.58 3.17 26.08
N TYR A 541 2.30 2.23 25.20
CA TYR A 541 0.96 1.76 24.91
C TYR A 541 0.77 0.30 25.32
N ALA A 542 -0.21 0.02 26.16
CA ALA A 542 -0.37 -1.29 26.79
C ALA A 542 -0.45 -2.49 25.83
N ASN A 543 -1.06 -2.29 24.65
CA ASN A 543 -1.30 -3.38 23.70
C ASN A 543 -0.40 -3.32 22.47
N GLN A 544 0.36 -2.25 22.25
CA GLN A 544 1.13 -2.10 21.02
C GLN A 544 2.34 -3.05 21.00
N PRO A 545 2.69 -3.56 19.81
CA PRO A 545 3.80 -4.48 19.69
C PRO A 545 5.15 -3.78 19.84
N TYR A 546 6.16 -4.55 20.23
CA TYR A 546 7.57 -4.16 20.20
C TYR A 546 8.25 -4.56 18.90
N ASN A 547 7.80 -5.66 18.27
CA ASN A 547 8.34 -6.17 17.02
C ASN A 547 7.57 -5.57 15.82
N PRO A 548 8.22 -4.74 14.98
CA PRO A 548 7.64 -4.15 13.77
C PRO A 548 7.03 -5.18 12.81
N HIS A 549 7.66 -6.35 12.69
CA HIS A 549 7.22 -7.39 11.77
C HIS A 549 5.82 -7.93 12.08
N LEU A 550 5.41 -7.87 13.35
CA LEU A 550 4.09 -8.31 13.78
C LEU A 550 2.97 -7.44 13.20
N VAL A 551 3.23 -6.16 12.94
CA VAL A 551 2.23 -5.24 12.37
C VAL A 551 1.76 -5.77 11.01
N GLN A 552 2.69 -6.01 10.08
CA GLN A 552 2.37 -6.57 8.76
C GLN A 552 1.66 -7.93 8.87
N LYS A 553 2.12 -8.81 9.77
CA LYS A 553 1.49 -10.13 9.99
C LYS A 553 0.02 -10.03 10.38
N LEU A 554 -0.30 -9.17 11.33
CA LEU A 554 -1.69 -8.98 11.79
C LEU A 554 -2.56 -8.32 10.71
N LEU A 555 -2.00 -7.39 9.93
CA LEU A 555 -2.70 -6.75 8.81
C LEU A 555 -3.02 -7.76 7.72
N ASP A 556 -2.09 -8.62 7.33
CA ASP A 556 -2.31 -9.67 6.33
C ASP A 556 -3.35 -10.70 6.82
N LEU A 557 -3.27 -11.13 8.07
CA LEU A 557 -4.25 -12.04 8.67
C LEU A 557 -5.67 -11.45 8.64
N LEU A 558 -5.81 -10.16 8.96
CA LEU A 558 -7.09 -9.47 8.87
C LEU A 558 -7.55 -9.29 7.42
N ARG A 559 -6.64 -8.96 6.49
CA ARG A 559 -6.93 -8.81 5.06
C ARG A 559 -7.56 -10.09 4.50
N VAL A 560 -6.93 -11.23 4.75
CA VAL A 560 -7.43 -12.55 4.31
C VAL A 560 -8.77 -12.86 4.96
N TYR A 561 -8.88 -12.69 6.28
CA TYR A 561 -10.12 -12.94 7.00
C TYR A 561 -11.28 -12.06 6.48
N ARG A 562 -11.03 -10.76 6.26
CA ARG A 562 -12.02 -9.83 5.73
C ARG A 562 -12.44 -10.22 4.33
N ASN A 563 -11.49 -10.42 3.42
CA ASN A 563 -11.79 -10.61 2.00
C ASN A 563 -12.53 -11.93 1.76
N PHE A 564 -12.18 -13.01 2.47
CA PHE A 564 -12.64 -14.37 2.14
C PHE A 564 -13.60 -14.98 3.16
N CYS A 565 -13.52 -14.61 4.44
CA CYS A 565 -14.27 -15.29 5.51
C CYS A 565 -15.41 -14.42 6.08
N LEU A 566 -15.19 -13.12 6.23
CA LEU A 566 -16.12 -12.22 6.91
C LEU A 566 -17.26 -11.79 5.97
N LYS A 567 -18.44 -12.37 6.19
CA LYS A 567 -19.67 -11.96 5.50
C LYS A 567 -20.12 -10.57 5.92
N SER A 568 -20.51 -9.76 4.95
CA SER A 568 -21.24 -8.52 5.20
C SER A 568 -22.60 -8.80 5.84
N ARG A 569 -23.05 -7.89 6.70
CA ARG A 569 -24.38 -8.00 7.30
C ARG A 569 -25.50 -7.73 6.30
N LYS A 570 -25.23 -6.90 5.27
CA LYS A 570 -26.19 -6.37 4.30
C LYS A 570 -26.62 -7.42 3.28
N ASP A 571 -25.67 -7.98 2.55
CA ASP A 571 -25.91 -8.91 1.43
C ASP A 571 -25.44 -10.35 1.72
N LYS A 572 -24.84 -10.60 2.89
CA LYS A 572 -24.26 -11.89 3.30
C LYS A 572 -23.09 -12.36 2.41
N GLU A 573 -22.55 -11.49 1.56
CA GLU A 573 -21.39 -11.79 0.71
C GLU A 573 -20.08 -11.27 1.32
N THR A 574 -18.98 -11.94 0.98
CA THR A 574 -17.62 -11.47 1.27
C THR A 574 -17.12 -10.58 0.13
N PRO A 575 -16.13 -9.71 0.37
CA PRO A 575 -15.52 -8.93 -0.72
C PRO A 575 -14.99 -9.77 -1.88
N ALA A 576 -14.41 -10.94 -1.60
CA ALA A 576 -13.94 -11.85 -2.64
C ALA A 576 -15.09 -12.44 -3.48
N MET A 577 -16.28 -12.61 -2.90
CA MET A 577 -17.46 -13.03 -3.65
C MET A 577 -17.92 -11.93 -4.62
N ARG A 578 -18.06 -10.69 -4.14
CA ARG A 578 -18.43 -9.55 -4.99
C ARG A 578 -17.46 -9.32 -6.14
N LEU A 579 -16.16 -9.55 -5.90
CA LEU A 579 -15.11 -9.42 -6.92
C LEU A 579 -15.06 -10.60 -7.90
N GLY A 580 -15.61 -11.77 -7.53
CA GLY A 580 -15.57 -12.99 -8.35
C GLY A 580 -14.39 -13.93 -8.09
N LEU A 581 -13.61 -13.71 -7.01
CA LEU A 581 -12.51 -14.58 -6.60
C LEU A 581 -12.96 -15.79 -5.76
N ALA A 582 -14.19 -15.77 -5.25
CA ALA A 582 -14.77 -16.85 -4.46
C ALA A 582 -16.25 -17.04 -4.80
N LYS A 583 -16.73 -18.28 -4.82
CA LYS A 583 -18.16 -18.60 -5.04
C LYS A 583 -18.99 -18.62 -3.74
N ALA A 584 -18.32 -18.79 -2.61
CA ALA A 584 -18.92 -18.84 -1.29
C ALA A 584 -17.91 -18.31 -0.24
N PRO A 585 -18.38 -17.95 0.97
CA PRO A 585 -17.48 -17.62 2.08
C PRO A 585 -16.58 -18.81 2.41
N ILE A 586 -15.29 -18.54 2.61
CA ILE A 586 -14.28 -19.57 2.89
C ILE A 586 -14.22 -19.81 4.39
N ASP A 587 -14.27 -21.08 4.82
CA ASP A 587 -14.05 -21.40 6.23
C ASP A 587 -12.59 -21.16 6.62
N LEU A 588 -12.37 -20.65 7.83
CA LEU A 588 -11.03 -20.35 8.32
C LEU A 588 -10.12 -21.59 8.37
N ASP A 589 -10.69 -22.78 8.58
CA ASP A 589 -9.94 -24.04 8.53
C ASP A 589 -9.40 -24.34 7.13
N GLU A 590 -10.09 -23.93 6.06
CA GLU A 590 -9.58 -24.06 4.69
C GLU A 590 -8.34 -23.18 4.49
N VAL A 591 -8.33 -21.97 5.04
CA VAL A 591 -7.16 -21.09 5.01
C VAL A 591 -6.01 -21.68 5.84
N ILE A 592 -6.30 -22.15 7.06
CA ILE A 592 -5.30 -22.68 7.99
C ILE A 592 -4.65 -23.95 7.45
N ASN A 593 -5.43 -24.82 6.81
CA ASN A 593 -4.95 -26.10 6.28
C ASN A 593 -4.66 -26.05 4.78
N PHE A 594 -4.62 -24.84 4.20
CA PHE A 594 -4.42 -24.63 2.77
C PHE A 594 -3.18 -25.37 2.24
N GLN A 595 -3.40 -26.11 1.16
CA GLN A 595 -2.38 -26.75 0.33
C GLN A 595 -2.65 -26.30 -1.12
N PRO A 596 -1.65 -25.76 -1.82
CA PRO A 596 -1.81 -25.12 -3.12
C PRO A 596 -2.21 -26.06 -4.26
#